data_AF-A0A956SMH8-F1
#
_entry.id   AF-A0A956SMH8-F1
#
_cell.length_a   1.000
_cell.length_b   1.000
_cell.length_c   1.000
_cell.angle_alpha   90.00
_cell.angle_beta   90.00
_cell.angle_gamma   90.00
#
_symmetry.space_group_name_H-M   'P 1'
#
loop_
_entity.id
_entity.type
_entity.pdbx_description
1 polymer ?
#
loop_
_entity_poly.entity_id
_entity_poly.type
_entity_poly.pdbx_seq_one_letter_code
_entity_poly.pdbx_strand_id
1 'polypeptide(L)'
;MGSFLDRVLGWFSTDMGIDLGTANTLVYVQGQGIVCAEPSVVAVHSKSGNVLMNGEAVGDNAKGMIGKVHPNIKVIRPLKDGVIADVEITEAMLSYFIRRVHNRKWGVKPALVVSVPIGINNVEKRAVFNSAERAGAREVLLVEQPFAAAIGA
;
A
#
# COMPACT_ATOMS: atom_id res chain seq x y z
N MET A 1 -1.67 -18.87 -23.15
CA MET A 1 -0.84 -17.95 -23.96
C MET A 1 -0.13 -16.86 -23.15
N GLY A 2 -0.49 -16.60 -21.87
CA GLY A 2 0.14 -15.53 -21.06
C GLY A 2 1.48 -15.84 -20.39
N SER A 3 1.74 -17.10 -19.99
CA SER A 3 2.82 -17.39 -19.03
C SER A 3 4.25 -17.08 -19.51
N PHE A 4 4.52 -17.07 -20.81
CA PHE A 4 5.84 -16.71 -21.33
C PHE A 4 6.06 -15.19 -21.31
N LEU A 5 5.05 -14.42 -21.69
CA LEU A 5 5.09 -12.95 -21.65
C LEU A 5 5.11 -12.45 -20.21
N ASP A 6 4.33 -13.07 -19.32
CA ASP A 6 4.33 -12.73 -17.89
C ASP A 6 5.69 -12.98 -17.24
N ARG A 7 6.38 -14.06 -17.64
CA ARG A 7 7.71 -14.43 -17.13
C ARG A 7 8.81 -13.50 -17.64
N VAL A 8 8.72 -13.06 -18.91
CA VAL A 8 9.64 -12.06 -19.49
C VAL A 8 9.38 -10.68 -18.89
N LEU A 9 8.12 -10.26 -18.75
CA LEU A 9 7.74 -9.02 -18.08
C LEU A 9 8.08 -9.04 -16.58
N GLY A 10 8.07 -10.22 -15.95
CA GLY A 10 8.50 -10.46 -14.56
C GLY A 10 9.96 -10.12 -14.28
N TRP A 11 10.84 -10.29 -15.27
CA TRP A 11 12.24 -9.86 -15.16
C TRP A 11 12.43 -8.34 -15.22
N PHE A 12 11.44 -7.61 -15.73
CA PHE A 12 11.43 -6.15 -15.79
C PHE A 12 10.47 -5.51 -14.76
N SER A 13 9.68 -6.31 -14.03
CA SER A 13 8.76 -5.81 -13.00
C SER A 13 9.40 -5.85 -11.63
N THR A 14 9.14 -4.80 -10.85
CA THR A 14 9.53 -4.73 -9.45
C THR A 14 8.45 -5.44 -8.62
N ASP A 15 8.46 -6.76 -8.61
CA ASP A 15 7.51 -7.53 -7.82
C ASP A 15 7.74 -7.24 -6.33
N MET A 16 6.65 -6.97 -5.62
CA MET A 16 6.71 -6.37 -4.30
C MET A 16 5.69 -6.98 -3.32
N GLY A 17 6.08 -7.00 -2.06
CA GLY A 17 5.20 -7.33 -0.94
C GLY A 17 4.89 -6.07 -0.14
N ILE A 18 3.62 -5.89 0.25
CA ILE A 18 3.20 -4.82 1.15
C ILE A 18 2.53 -5.43 2.39
N ASP A 19 3.08 -5.14 3.56
CA ASP A 19 2.43 -5.42 4.83
C ASP A 19 1.65 -4.19 5.28
N LEU A 20 0.32 -4.24 5.15
CA LEU A 20 -0.59 -3.16 5.53
C LEU A 20 -0.87 -3.22 7.04
N GLY A 21 0.12 -2.86 7.85
CA GLY A 21 -0.04 -2.79 9.29
C GLY A 21 -0.86 -1.57 9.72
N THR A 22 -1.56 -1.70 10.84
CA THR A 22 -2.38 -0.61 11.42
C THR A 22 -1.54 0.58 11.87
N ALA A 23 -0.29 0.32 12.29
CA ALA A 23 0.64 1.33 12.77
C ALA A 23 1.68 1.72 11.72
N ASN A 24 2.24 0.74 11.02
CA ASN A 24 3.29 0.94 10.02
C ASN A 24 3.01 0.07 8.79
N THR A 25 3.38 0.58 7.63
CA THR A 25 3.40 -0.14 6.37
C THR A 25 4.83 -0.50 6.03
N LEU A 26 5.06 -1.77 5.69
CA LEU A 26 6.35 -2.25 5.20
C LEU A 26 6.23 -2.58 3.71
N VAL A 27 7.26 -2.25 2.95
CA VAL A 27 7.36 -2.61 1.54
C VAL A 27 8.63 -3.40 1.31
N TYR A 28 8.46 -4.62 0.81
CA TYR A 28 9.51 -5.52 0.39
C TYR A 28 9.58 -5.58 -1.14
N VAL A 29 10.79 -5.60 -1.70
CA VAL A 29 11.02 -5.83 -3.13
C VAL A 29 11.86 -7.08 -3.30
N GLN A 30 11.45 -7.94 -4.22
CA GLN A 30 12.19 -9.16 -4.53
C GLN A 30 13.63 -8.83 -4.93
N GLY A 31 14.59 -9.44 -4.24
CA GLY A 31 16.02 -9.22 -4.46
C GLY A 31 16.62 -7.96 -3.83
N GLN A 32 15.81 -7.07 -3.23
CA GLN A 32 16.29 -5.88 -2.52
C GLN A 32 16.02 -5.92 -1.01
N GLY A 33 15.03 -6.70 -0.56
CA GLY A 33 14.65 -6.71 0.86
C GLY A 33 13.58 -5.66 1.19
N ILE A 34 13.50 -5.26 2.45
CA ILE A 34 12.61 -4.18 2.90
C ILE A 34 13.20 -2.85 2.47
N VAL A 35 12.50 -2.15 1.59
CA VAL A 35 12.93 -0.86 1.00
C VAL A 35 12.18 0.35 1.56
N CYS A 36 11.07 0.12 2.25
CA CYS A 36 10.29 1.15 2.92
C CYS A 36 9.66 0.60 4.19
N ALA A 37 9.68 1.40 5.25
CA ALA A 37 9.06 1.12 6.54
C ALA A 37 8.54 2.43 7.11
N GLU A 38 7.27 2.74 6.87
CA GLU A 38 6.70 4.05 7.16
C GLU A 38 5.41 3.95 7.99
N PRO A 39 5.08 4.99 8.78
CA PRO A 39 3.81 5.09 9.48
C PRO A 39 2.59 4.91 8.57
N SER A 40 1.58 4.15 8.99
CA SER A 40 0.32 3.96 8.24
C SER A 40 -0.63 5.14 8.43
N VAL A 41 -0.20 6.33 8.01
CA VAL A 41 -0.97 7.57 8.11
C VAL A 41 -0.96 8.36 6.81
N VAL A 42 -2.06 9.07 6.58
CA VAL A 42 -2.27 9.92 5.40
C VAL A 42 -2.79 11.28 5.86
N ALA A 43 -2.23 12.37 5.34
CA ALA A 43 -2.71 13.71 5.61
C ALA A 43 -3.64 14.17 4.49
N VAL A 44 -4.86 14.54 4.86
CA VAL A 44 -5.93 14.94 3.94
C VAL A 44 -6.50 16.30 4.29
N HIS A 45 -7.05 16.97 3.29
CA HIS A 45 -7.89 18.14 3.51
C HIS A 45 -9.25 17.72 4.08
N SER A 46 -9.63 18.28 5.23
CA SER A 46 -10.78 17.83 6.04
C SER A 46 -12.13 17.92 5.34
N LYS A 47 -12.29 18.83 4.35
CA LYS A 47 -13.55 18.99 3.62
C LYS A 47 -13.64 18.13 2.37
N SER A 48 -12.52 17.91 1.68
CA SER A 48 -12.51 17.23 0.38
C SER A 48 -12.02 15.80 0.43
N GLY A 49 -11.37 15.37 1.53
CA GLY A 49 -10.73 14.06 1.62
C GLY A 49 -9.45 13.95 0.77
N ASN A 50 -9.13 14.95 -0.05
CA ASN A 50 -7.96 14.93 -0.92
C ASN A 50 -6.66 14.82 -0.11
N VAL A 51 -5.83 13.86 -0.50
CA VAL A 51 -4.47 13.72 0.03
C VAL A 51 -3.63 14.93 -0.35
N LEU A 52 -2.92 15.48 0.63
CA LEU A 52 -2.08 16.66 0.43
C LEU A 52 -0.82 16.35 -0.39
N MET A 53 -0.10 17.40 -0.77
CA MET A 53 1.17 17.31 -1.51
C MET A 53 1.06 16.45 -2.78
N ASN A 54 -0.02 16.60 -3.54
CA ASN A 54 -0.28 15.82 -4.76
C ASN A 54 -0.24 14.28 -4.54
N GLY A 55 -0.66 13.83 -3.35
CA GLY A 55 -0.66 12.41 -2.99
C GLY A 55 0.62 11.92 -2.31
N GLU A 56 1.56 12.81 -1.99
CA GLU A 56 2.81 12.49 -1.30
C GLU A 56 2.72 12.64 0.22
N ALA A 57 1.62 13.19 0.74
CA ALA A 57 1.41 13.34 2.19
C ALA A 57 0.90 12.03 2.81
N VAL A 58 1.76 11.01 2.75
CA VAL A 58 1.59 9.66 3.28
C VAL A 58 2.84 9.32 4.10
N GLY A 59 2.74 8.39 5.05
CA GLY A 59 3.92 7.88 5.73
C GLY A 59 4.58 8.92 6.64
N ASP A 60 5.89 9.06 6.50
CA ASP A 60 6.67 10.02 7.29
C ASP A 60 6.27 11.47 7.00
N ASN A 61 5.89 11.79 5.75
CA ASN A 61 5.42 13.13 5.39
C ASN A 61 4.13 13.48 6.14
N ALA A 62 3.17 12.55 6.19
CA ALA A 62 1.93 12.72 6.94
C ALA A 62 2.17 12.77 8.46
N LYS A 63 3.04 11.91 8.99
CA LYS A 63 3.39 11.92 10.42
C LYS A 63 4.04 13.25 10.83
N GLY A 64 4.90 13.81 9.98
CA GLY A 64 5.56 15.09 10.21
C GLY A 64 4.59 16.27 10.36
N MET A 65 3.37 16.15 9.84
CA MET A 65 2.31 17.17 9.89
C MET A 65 1.51 17.17 11.20
N ILE A 66 1.59 16.10 12.01
CA ILE A 66 0.83 16.00 13.25
C ILE A 66 1.17 17.18 14.18
N GLY A 67 0.15 17.96 14.56
CA GLY A 67 0.30 19.11 15.44
C GLY A 67 0.97 20.34 14.81
N LYS A 68 1.27 20.32 13.51
CA LYS A 68 2.00 21.40 12.81
C LYS A 68 1.22 22.06 11.68
N VAL A 69 0.06 21.52 11.32
CA VAL A 69 -0.76 21.96 10.17
C VAL A 69 -2.01 22.71 10.61
N HIS A 70 -2.59 23.46 9.66
CA HIS A 70 -3.85 24.17 9.86
C HIS A 70 -4.97 23.22 10.31
N PRO A 71 -5.94 23.64 11.15
CA PRO A 71 -7.06 22.81 11.61
C PRO A 71 -7.91 22.13 10.52
N ASN A 72 -7.83 22.64 9.28
CA ASN A 72 -8.51 22.05 8.12
C ASN A 72 -7.75 20.84 7.53
N ILE A 73 -6.63 20.43 8.10
CA ILE A 73 -5.87 19.25 7.69
C ILE A 73 -5.99 18.19 8.78
N LYS A 74 -6.33 16.96 8.38
CA LYS A 74 -6.40 15.81 9.27
C LYS A 74 -5.37 14.77 8.87
N VAL A 75 -4.71 14.19 9.85
CA VAL A 75 -3.88 13.00 9.67
C VAL A 75 -4.69 11.79 10.12
N ILE A 76 -4.95 10.87 9.20
CA ILE A 76 -5.86 9.75 9.36
C ILE A 76 -5.08 8.44 9.23
N ARG A 77 -5.45 7.44 10.03
CA ARG A 77 -5.04 6.05 9.82
C ARG A 77 -6.13 5.36 9.00
N PRO A 78 -5.87 4.98 7.74
CA PRO A 78 -6.90 4.37 6.90
C PRO A 78 -7.17 2.91 7.24
N LEU A 79 -6.30 2.31 8.06
CA LEU A 79 -6.42 0.97 8.60
C LEU A 79 -6.75 1.04 10.09
N LYS A 80 -7.73 0.25 10.54
CA LYS A 80 -8.10 0.12 11.95
C LYS A 80 -8.33 -1.36 12.27
N ASP A 81 -7.66 -1.86 13.31
CA ASP A 81 -7.73 -3.27 13.72
C ASP A 81 -7.45 -4.25 12.56
N GLY A 82 -6.57 -3.85 11.62
CA GLY A 82 -6.22 -4.61 10.42
C GLY A 82 -7.22 -4.50 9.27
N VAL A 83 -8.32 -3.77 9.45
CA VAL A 83 -9.38 -3.58 8.45
C VAL A 83 -9.24 -2.23 7.76
N ILE A 84 -9.59 -2.16 6.48
CA ILE A 84 -9.73 -0.89 5.74
C ILE A 84 -10.93 -0.12 6.30
N ALA A 85 -10.64 0.98 6.99
CA ALA A 85 -11.66 1.91 7.47
C ALA A 85 -12.07 2.93 6.40
N ASP A 86 -11.16 3.22 5.46
CA ASP A 86 -11.39 4.15 4.35
C ASP A 86 -10.72 3.63 3.07
N VAL A 87 -11.53 3.21 2.10
CA VAL A 87 -11.07 2.60 0.85
C VAL A 87 -10.29 3.59 -0.02
N GLU A 88 -10.75 4.84 -0.09
CA GLU A 88 -10.18 5.88 -0.95
C GLU A 88 -8.83 6.34 -0.41
N ILE A 89 -8.75 6.55 0.91
CA ILE A 89 -7.48 6.89 1.57
C ILE A 89 -6.51 5.70 1.53
N THR A 90 -6.99 4.47 1.67
CA THR A 90 -6.13 3.27 1.53
C THR A 90 -5.59 3.12 0.11
N GLU A 91 -6.42 3.33 -0.91
CA GLU A 91 -6.00 3.31 -2.31
C GLU A 91 -4.92 4.38 -2.58
N ALA A 92 -5.09 5.59 -2.05
CA ALA A 92 -4.09 6.64 -2.17
C ALA A 92 -2.78 6.28 -1.44
N MET A 93 -2.86 5.67 -0.26
CA MET A 93 -1.69 5.19 0.50
C MET A 93 -0.95 4.08 -0.26
N LEU A 94 -1.67 3.10 -0.81
CA LEU A 94 -1.09 2.06 -1.65
C LEU A 94 -0.44 2.64 -2.91
N SER A 95 -1.13 3.58 -3.56
CA SER A 95 -0.61 4.28 -4.75
C SER A 95 0.70 5.01 -4.44
N TYR A 96 0.81 5.62 -3.27
CA TYR A 96 2.05 6.23 -2.79
C TYR A 96 3.17 5.19 -2.65
N PHE A 97 2.94 4.11 -1.91
CA PHE A 97 3.99 3.09 -1.68
C PHE A 97 4.44 2.40 -2.97
N ILE A 98 3.50 2.09 -3.86
CA ILE A 98 3.81 1.54 -5.19
C ILE A 98 4.68 2.53 -5.97
N ARG A 99 4.30 3.81 -6.06
CA ARG A 99 5.07 4.82 -6.82
C ARG A 99 6.44 5.12 -6.21
N ARG A 100 6.55 5.14 -4.88
CA ARG A 100 7.81 5.41 -4.16
C ARG A 100 8.87 4.35 -4.49
N VAL A 101 8.45 3.11 -4.65
CA VAL A 101 9.34 1.97 -4.85
C VAL A 101 9.50 1.61 -6.32
N HIS A 102 8.43 1.72 -7.10
CA HIS A 102 8.43 1.39 -8.52
C HIS A 102 8.73 2.62 -9.38
N ASN A 103 9.95 2.67 -9.92
CA ASN A 103 10.34 3.70 -10.89
C ASN A 103 9.70 3.38 -12.25
N ARG A 104 8.63 4.11 -12.61
CA ARG A 104 7.82 3.94 -13.83
C ARG A 104 8.57 4.03 -15.18
N LYS A 105 9.90 4.12 -15.19
CA LYS A 105 10.75 4.27 -16.39
C LYS A 105 10.45 3.24 -17.49
N TRP A 106 9.93 2.07 -17.16
CA TRP A 106 9.64 1.00 -18.11
C TRP A 106 8.15 0.75 -18.34
N GLY A 107 7.25 1.49 -17.66
CA GLY A 107 5.80 1.38 -17.85
C GLY A 107 5.15 0.06 -17.38
N VAL A 108 5.90 -0.87 -16.80
CA VAL A 108 5.40 -2.18 -16.36
C VAL A 108 4.83 -2.09 -14.95
N LYS A 109 3.52 -2.31 -14.80
CA LYS A 109 2.87 -2.39 -13.48
C LYS A 109 3.39 -3.60 -12.66
N PRO A 110 3.62 -3.46 -11.34
CA PRO A 110 4.15 -4.55 -10.52
C PRO A 110 3.08 -5.61 -10.18
N ALA A 111 3.51 -6.86 -9.98
CA ALA A 111 2.72 -7.82 -9.22
C ALA A 111 2.89 -7.54 -7.72
N LEU A 112 1.79 -7.59 -6.97
CA LEU A 112 1.74 -7.19 -5.57
C LEU A 112 1.22 -8.34 -4.70
N VAL A 113 1.98 -8.67 -3.65
CA VAL A 113 1.48 -9.48 -2.53
C VAL A 113 1.12 -8.57 -1.37
N VAL A 114 -0.11 -8.66 -0.85
CA VAL A 114 -0.57 -7.84 0.29
C VAL A 114 -0.90 -8.75 1.47
N SER A 115 -0.35 -8.43 2.63
CA SER A 115 -0.72 -9.11 3.87
C SER A 115 -2.10 -8.62 4.36
N VAL A 116 -2.91 -9.53 4.91
CA VAL A 116 -4.20 -9.20 5.53
C VAL A 116 -4.33 -9.91 6.88
N PRO A 117 -5.01 -9.33 7.88
CA PRO A 117 -5.11 -9.93 9.21
C PRO A 117 -5.87 -11.26 9.18
N ILE A 118 -5.63 -12.09 10.20
CA ILE A 118 -6.44 -13.29 10.43
C ILE A 118 -7.88 -12.89 10.72
N GLY A 119 -8.84 -13.61 10.14
CA GLY A 119 -10.27 -13.36 10.37
C GLY A 119 -10.86 -12.20 9.55
N ILE A 120 -10.10 -11.61 8.62
CA ILE A 120 -10.64 -10.65 7.65
C ILE A 120 -11.77 -11.31 6.82
N ASN A 121 -12.90 -10.61 6.71
CA ASN A 121 -14.07 -11.13 6.00
C ASN A 121 -13.96 -10.92 4.48
N ASN A 122 -14.84 -11.54 3.69
CA ASN A 122 -14.78 -11.48 2.23
C ASN A 122 -14.98 -10.06 1.66
N VAL A 123 -15.76 -9.21 2.33
CA VAL A 123 -15.98 -7.82 1.91
C VAL A 123 -14.70 -7.01 2.08
N GLU A 124 -14.04 -7.17 3.22
CA GLU A 124 -12.77 -6.51 3.54
C GLU A 124 -11.63 -7.02 2.64
N LYS A 125 -11.51 -8.34 2.43
CA LYS A 125 -10.55 -8.92 1.47
C LYS A 125 -10.75 -8.31 0.08
N ARG A 126 -12.01 -8.17 -0.36
CA ARG A 126 -12.33 -7.57 -1.66
C ARG A 126 -11.99 -6.08 -1.72
N ALA A 127 -12.18 -5.34 -0.62
CA ALA A 127 -11.77 -3.94 -0.53
C ALA A 127 -10.25 -3.78 -0.69
N VAL A 128 -9.45 -4.58 0.02
CA VAL A 128 -7.97 -4.57 -0.09
C VAL A 128 -7.54 -4.87 -1.52
N PHE A 129 -8.09 -5.93 -2.11
CA PHE A 129 -7.80 -6.33 -3.48
C PHE A 129 -8.10 -5.21 -4.48
N ASN A 130 -9.30 -4.64 -4.41
CA ASN A 130 -9.71 -3.57 -5.33
C ASN A 130 -8.87 -2.30 -5.16
N SER A 131 -8.52 -1.91 -3.92
CA SER A 131 -7.65 -0.76 -3.66
C SER A 131 -6.24 -0.99 -4.25
N ALA A 132 -5.71 -2.20 -4.13
CA ALA A 132 -4.41 -2.56 -4.70
C ALA A 132 -4.40 -2.54 -6.24
N GLU A 133 -5.44 -3.08 -6.88
CA GLU A 133 -5.58 -3.03 -8.34
C GLU A 133 -5.68 -1.58 -8.85
N ARG A 134 -6.52 -0.77 -8.22
CA ARG A 134 -6.69 0.65 -8.59
C ARG A 134 -5.44 1.49 -8.34
N ALA A 135 -4.68 1.15 -7.30
CA ALA A 135 -3.39 1.76 -7.02
C ALA A 135 -2.31 1.46 -8.09
N GLY A 136 -2.59 0.52 -9.01
CA GLY A 136 -1.78 0.29 -10.20
C GLY A 136 -1.03 -1.04 -10.21
N ALA A 137 -1.39 -2.00 -9.35
CA ALA A 137 -0.91 -3.37 -9.48
C ALA A 137 -1.47 -4.03 -10.75
N ARG A 138 -0.69 -4.91 -11.40
CA ARG A 138 -1.20 -5.76 -12.52
C ARG A 138 -1.84 -7.05 -12.02
N GLU A 139 -1.39 -7.52 -10.87
CA GLU A 139 -1.80 -8.76 -10.23
C GLU A 139 -1.71 -8.53 -8.72
N VAL A 140 -2.70 -9.02 -7.99
CA VAL A 140 -2.78 -8.87 -6.54
C VAL A 140 -3.02 -10.24 -5.92
N LEU A 141 -2.12 -10.63 -5.03
CA LEU A 141 -2.25 -11.82 -4.19
C LEU A 141 -2.41 -11.38 -2.73
N LEU A 142 -3.40 -11.93 -2.05
CA LEU A 142 -3.58 -11.69 -0.62
C LEU A 142 -3.03 -12.87 0.17
N VAL A 143 -2.23 -12.58 1.19
CA VAL A 143 -1.68 -13.59 2.12
C VAL A 143 -2.09 -13.24 3.54
N GLU A 144 -2.44 -14.23 4.35
CA GLU A 144 -2.76 -13.95 5.75
C GLU A 144 -1.47 -13.65 6.54
N GLN A 145 -1.53 -12.60 7.37
CA GLN A 145 -0.42 -12.12 8.18
C GLN A 145 0.26 -13.21 9.02
N PRO A 146 -0.45 -14.15 9.66
CA PRO A 146 0.20 -15.22 10.42
C PRO A 146 1.10 -16.11 9.55
N PHE A 147 0.70 -16.41 8.31
CA PHE A 147 1.53 -17.18 7.38
C PHE A 147 2.74 -16.38 6.93
N ALA A 148 2.55 -15.11 6.56
CA ALA A 148 3.64 -14.23 6.17
C ALA A 148 4.68 -14.06 7.31
N ALA A 149 4.20 -13.86 8.54
CA ALA A 149 5.06 -13.74 9.72
C ALA A 149 5.81 -15.04 10.03
N ALA A 150 5.17 -16.21 9.88
CA ALA A 150 5.81 -17.50 10.11
C ALA A 150 6.92 -17.80 9.08
N ILE A 151 6.74 -17.37 7.83
CA ILE A 151 7.76 -17.54 6.77
C ILE A 151 8.92 -16.56 6.94
N GLY A 152 8.64 -15.33 7.40
CA GLY A 152 9.64 -14.27 7.55
C GLY A 152 10.45 -14.29 8.86
N ALA A 153 10.19 -15.23 9.77
CA ALA A 153 10.86 -15.39 11.06
C ALA A 153 12.21 -16.12 10.96
#